data_AF-A0A8T4XSB6-F1
#
_entry.id   AF-A0A8T4XSB6-F1
#
_cell.length_a   1.000
_cell.length_b   1.000
_cell.length_c   1.000
_cell.angle_alpha   90.00
_cell.angle_beta   90.00
_cell.angle_gamma   90.00
#
_symmetry.space_group_name_H-M   'P 1'
#
loop_
_entity.id
_entity.type
_entity.pdbx_description
1 polymer ?
#
loop_
_entity_poly.entity_id
_entity_poly.type
_entity_poly.pdbx_seq_one_letter_code
_entity_poly.pdbx_strand_id
1 'polypeptide(L)'
;CFEDPLGKSWNNPWDVERHLLLKRKIDIPLAWHTEDPKAFLIAVKSGAIDYFNAGGLGSLEEPGYTEKAVSRCLRSAAIAEEAGMQGWVDPLGVSSGVQHVFGLHLASVIKNATMPADTFYMLEDDLIKGSFCEIHDGYTEVPKGPGLGIELDEAALEKYLIESKDRPSPRC
;
A
#
# COMPACT_ATOMS: atom_id res chain seq x y z
N CYS A 1 -8.60 4.04 12.38
CA CYS A 1 -8.73 2.60 12.66
C CYS A 1 -7.43 2.09 13.29
N PHE A 2 -7.42 0.87 13.82
CA PHE A 2 -6.17 0.15 14.01
C PHE A 2 -5.93 -0.78 12.82
N GLU A 3 -4.77 -0.61 12.19
CA GLU A 3 -4.24 -1.55 11.21
C GLU A 3 -3.41 -2.60 11.95
N ASP A 4 -3.63 -3.87 11.61
CA ASP A 4 -2.86 -5.01 12.13
C ASP A 4 -2.58 -4.96 13.65
N PRO A 5 -3.58 -4.69 14.52
CA PRO A 5 -3.36 -4.48 15.96
C PRO A 5 -2.91 -5.73 16.72
N LEU A 6 -3.01 -6.90 16.07
CA LEU A 6 -2.67 -8.19 16.64
C LEU A 6 -1.43 -8.72 15.94
N GLY A 7 -0.45 -9.18 16.73
CA GLY A 7 0.79 -9.73 16.17
C GLY A 7 0.51 -10.86 15.18
N LYS A 8 1.04 -10.73 13.96
CA LYS A 8 0.95 -11.74 12.91
C LYS A 8 1.69 -12.99 13.38
N SER A 9 1.01 -14.13 13.47
CA SER A 9 1.70 -15.40 13.70
C SER A 9 2.13 -16.01 12.37
N TRP A 10 3.27 -16.69 12.35
CA TRP A 10 3.83 -17.29 11.12
C TRP A 10 2.85 -18.27 10.43
N ASN A 11 2.01 -18.95 11.21
CA ASN A 11 1.04 -19.94 10.72
C ASN A 11 -0.38 -19.39 10.53
N ASN A 12 -0.65 -18.19 11.03
CA ASN A 12 -1.93 -17.51 10.87
C ASN A 12 -1.70 -16.00 10.99
N PRO A 13 -1.28 -15.32 9.90
CA PRO A 13 -1.07 -13.89 9.92
C PRO A 13 -2.38 -13.12 10.16
N TRP A 14 -3.53 -13.76 9.90
CA TRP A 14 -4.86 -13.15 9.90
C TRP A 14 -5.86 -13.95 10.75
N ASP A 15 -5.65 -13.93 12.07
CA ASP A 15 -6.49 -14.65 13.03
C ASP A 15 -7.88 -14.00 13.17
N VAL A 16 -8.85 -14.53 12.41
CA VAL A 16 -10.25 -14.10 12.41
C VAL A 16 -10.84 -14.10 13.82
N GLU A 17 -10.62 -15.15 14.61
CA GLU A 17 -11.26 -15.30 15.92
C GLU A 17 -10.79 -14.22 16.89
N ARG A 18 -9.48 -13.93 16.89
CA ARG A 18 -8.92 -12.86 17.73
C ARG A 18 -9.38 -11.48 17.30
N HIS A 19 -9.50 -11.23 16.00
CA HIS A 19 -10.04 -9.96 15.51
C HIS A 19 -11.51 -9.78 15.90
N LEU A 20 -12.33 -10.82 15.75
CA LEU A 20 -13.72 -10.80 16.20
C LEU A 20 -13.83 -10.61 17.72
N LEU A 21 -12.94 -11.22 18.51
CA LEU A 21 -12.87 -10.97 19.95
C LEU A 21 -12.51 -9.51 20.25
N LEU A 22 -11.52 -8.95 19.55
CA LEU A 22 -11.11 -7.56 19.73
C LEU A 22 -12.25 -6.59 19.38
N LYS A 23 -12.97 -6.82 18.27
CA LYS A 23 -14.14 -6.01 17.88
C LYS A 23 -15.27 -6.05 18.91
N ARG A 24 -15.38 -7.09 19.74
CA ARG A 24 -16.33 -7.14 20.85
C ARG A 24 -15.87 -6.37 22.09
N LYS A 25 -14.62 -5.90 22.11
CA LYS A 25 -13.96 -5.27 23.26
C LYS A 25 -13.62 -3.80 23.04
N ILE A 26 -13.59 -3.34 21.79
CA ILE A 26 -13.28 -1.96 21.43
C ILE A 26 -14.25 -1.44 20.37
N ASP A 27 -14.45 -0.12 20.36
CA ASP A 27 -15.27 0.57 19.35
C ASP A 27 -14.42 1.22 18.25
N ILE A 28 -13.11 0.95 18.23
CA ILE A 28 -12.18 1.46 17.21
C ILE A 28 -12.20 0.51 16.01
N PRO A 29 -12.47 0.99 14.78
CA PRO A 29 -12.52 0.16 13.58
C PRO A 29 -11.19 -0.54 13.29
N LEU A 30 -11.25 -1.74 12.71
CA LEU A 30 -10.08 -2.56 12.39
C LEU A 30 -9.84 -2.65 10.87
N ALA A 31 -8.58 -2.75 10.47
CA ALA A 31 -8.16 -3.04 9.10
C ALA A 31 -7.08 -4.12 9.06
N TRP A 32 -7.03 -4.86 7.95
CA TRP A 32 -5.94 -5.78 7.63
C TRP A 32 -5.17 -5.28 6.43
N HIS A 33 -3.85 -5.26 6.55
CA HIS A 33 -2.95 -5.01 5.43
C HIS A 33 -2.44 -6.31 4.83
N THR A 34 -2.98 -6.69 3.67
CA THR A 34 -2.58 -7.91 2.96
C THR A 34 -2.55 -7.70 1.45
N GLU A 35 -1.62 -8.38 0.78
CA GLU A 35 -1.58 -8.47 -0.69
C GLU A 35 -2.36 -9.68 -1.24
N ASP A 36 -2.93 -10.54 -0.38
CA ASP A 36 -3.66 -11.74 -0.80
C ASP A 36 -5.19 -11.50 -0.87
N PRO A 37 -5.80 -11.52 -2.06
CA PRO A 37 -7.25 -11.38 -2.21
C PRO A 37 -8.05 -12.47 -1.49
N LYS A 38 -7.49 -13.67 -1.27
CA LYS A 38 -8.18 -14.73 -0.52
C LYS A 38 -8.28 -14.38 0.96
N ALA A 39 -7.22 -13.81 1.54
CA ALA A 39 -7.25 -13.30 2.91
C ALA A 39 -8.31 -12.20 3.06
N PHE A 40 -8.42 -11.29 2.09
CA PHE A 40 -9.49 -10.28 2.08
C PHE A 40 -10.89 -10.88 2.02
N LEU A 41 -11.11 -11.85 1.13
CA LEU A 41 -12.40 -12.53 1.05
C LEU A 41 -12.79 -13.17 2.40
N ILE A 42 -11.84 -13.77 3.11
CA ILE A 42 -12.05 -14.33 4.46
C ILE A 42 -12.38 -13.21 5.46
N ALA A 43 -11.62 -12.11 5.45
CA ALA A 43 -11.80 -10.97 6.35
C ALA A 43 -13.19 -10.36 6.22
N VAL A 44 -13.59 -10.08 4.98
CA VAL A 44 -14.89 -9.50 4.64
C VAL A 44 -16.01 -10.46 5.01
N LYS A 45 -15.92 -11.74 4.60
CA LYS A 45 -16.96 -12.74 4.87
C LYS A 45 -17.16 -13.00 6.37
N SER A 46 -16.10 -12.90 7.17
CA SER A 46 -16.16 -13.12 8.62
C SER A 46 -16.55 -11.88 9.43
N GLY A 47 -16.48 -10.67 8.85
CA GLY A 47 -16.66 -9.41 9.57
C GLY A 47 -15.47 -9.03 10.47
N ALA A 48 -14.30 -9.64 10.24
CA ALA A 48 -13.10 -9.42 11.04
C ALA A 48 -12.50 -8.01 10.91
N ILE A 49 -12.82 -7.30 9.83
CA ILE A 49 -12.34 -5.95 9.52
C ILE A 49 -13.51 -5.01 9.23
N ASP A 50 -13.26 -3.71 9.36
CA ASP A 50 -14.19 -2.61 9.02
C ASP A 50 -13.75 -1.86 7.76
N TYR A 51 -12.44 -1.83 7.51
CA TYR A 51 -11.84 -1.22 6.32
C TYR A 51 -10.84 -2.17 5.67
N PHE A 52 -10.66 -2.04 4.36
CA PHE A 52 -9.61 -2.74 3.65
C PHE A 52 -8.33 -1.88 3.57
N ASN A 53 -7.15 -2.50 3.69
CA ASN A 53 -5.88 -1.90 3.30
C ASN A 53 -5.23 -2.79 2.23
N ALA A 54 -5.49 -2.47 0.96
CA ALA A 54 -4.96 -3.24 -0.16
C ALA A 54 -3.54 -2.76 -0.51
N GLY A 55 -2.56 -3.29 0.19
CA GLY A 55 -1.14 -2.99 -0.03
C GLY A 55 -0.40 -4.04 -0.87
N GLY A 56 0.92 -3.83 -0.99
CA GLY A 56 1.85 -4.81 -1.58
C GLY A 56 2.44 -4.46 -2.93
N LEU A 57 2.83 -3.20 -3.16
CA LEU A 57 3.65 -2.84 -4.34
C LEU A 57 5.15 -3.04 -4.13
N GLY A 58 5.58 -3.33 -2.91
CA GLY A 58 6.99 -3.54 -2.61
C GLY A 58 7.16 -4.76 -1.77
N SER A 59 7.47 -5.86 -2.42
CA SER A 59 8.26 -6.99 -1.92
C SER A 59 8.16 -8.09 -2.96
N LEU A 60 9.14 -8.17 -3.86
CA LEU A 60 9.83 -9.41 -4.25
C LEU A 60 10.49 -9.23 -5.63
N GLU A 61 11.67 -9.82 -5.78
CA GLU A 61 12.46 -9.84 -7.00
C GLU A 61 11.88 -10.81 -8.07
N GLU A 62 10.60 -11.18 -7.96
CA GLU A 62 9.97 -12.09 -8.92
C GLU A 62 9.67 -11.37 -10.25
N PRO A 63 9.96 -12.01 -11.39
CA PRO A 63 9.46 -11.53 -12.67
C PRO A 63 7.93 -11.37 -12.66
N GLY A 64 7.46 -10.21 -13.15
CA GLY A 64 6.04 -9.87 -13.23
C GLY A 64 5.39 -9.51 -11.89
N TYR A 65 6.17 -9.26 -10.83
CA TYR A 65 5.64 -8.90 -9.51
C TYR A 65 4.69 -7.69 -9.56
N THR A 66 5.07 -6.60 -10.23
CA THR A 66 4.24 -5.40 -10.32
C THR A 66 2.87 -5.67 -10.92
N GLU A 67 2.78 -6.45 -12.01
CA GLU A 67 1.50 -6.82 -12.61
C GLU A 67 0.64 -7.65 -11.65
N LYS A 68 1.25 -8.64 -11.00
CA LYS A 68 0.58 -9.47 -9.99
C LYS A 68 0.08 -8.62 -8.83
N ALA A 69 0.89 -7.67 -8.35
CA ALA A 69 0.55 -6.78 -7.24
C ALA A 69 -0.63 -5.87 -7.59
N VAL A 70 -0.61 -5.24 -8.76
CA VAL A 70 -1.75 -4.45 -9.27
C VAL A 70 -3.00 -5.32 -9.37
N SER A 71 -2.89 -6.51 -9.98
CA SER A 71 -4.01 -7.44 -10.13
C SER A 71 -4.60 -7.84 -8.78
N ARG A 72 -3.75 -8.16 -7.79
CA ARG A 72 -4.16 -8.49 -6.43
C ARG A 72 -4.84 -7.32 -5.74
N CYS A 73 -4.26 -6.12 -5.80
CA CYS A 73 -4.84 -4.91 -5.22
C CYS A 73 -6.24 -4.63 -5.79
N LEU A 74 -6.39 -4.63 -7.13
CA LEU A 74 -7.69 -4.43 -7.79
C LEU A 74 -8.72 -5.49 -7.41
N ARG A 75 -8.31 -6.77 -7.29
CA ARG A 75 -9.21 -7.85 -6.87
C ARG A 75 -9.65 -7.70 -5.41
N SER A 76 -8.74 -7.34 -4.52
CA SER A 76 -9.04 -7.07 -3.11
C SER A 76 -9.99 -5.89 -2.96
N ALA A 77 -9.73 -4.79 -3.69
CA ALA A 77 -10.60 -3.63 -3.71
C ALA A 77 -12.00 -3.98 -4.24
N ALA A 78 -12.11 -4.77 -5.31
CA ALA A 78 -13.40 -5.23 -5.84
C ALA A 78 -14.17 -6.10 -4.83
N ILE A 79 -13.49 -7.01 -4.12
CA ILE A 79 -14.12 -7.82 -3.06
C ILE A 79 -14.67 -6.92 -1.94
N ALA A 80 -13.88 -5.93 -1.51
CA ALA A 80 -14.31 -4.98 -0.49
C ALA A 80 -15.48 -4.10 -0.99
N GLU A 81 -15.44 -3.69 -2.25
CA GLU A 81 -16.45 -2.86 -2.86
C GLU A 81 -17.82 -3.54 -2.91
N GLU A 82 -17.84 -4.81 -3.34
CA GLU A 82 -19.06 -5.64 -3.34
C GLU A 82 -19.64 -5.84 -1.93
N ALA A 83 -18.82 -5.69 -0.89
CA ALA A 83 -19.25 -5.72 0.50
C ALA A 83 -19.60 -4.35 1.08
N GLY A 84 -19.57 -3.27 0.28
CA GLY A 84 -19.80 -1.89 0.73
C GLY A 84 -18.70 -1.36 1.65
N MET A 85 -17.50 -1.94 1.59
CA MET A 85 -16.37 -1.61 2.45
C MET A 85 -15.45 -0.60 1.77
N GLN A 86 -15.21 0.51 2.48
CA GLN A 86 -14.20 1.49 2.11
C GLN A 86 -12.83 1.15 2.70
N GLY A 87 -11.79 1.80 2.22
CA GLY A 87 -10.43 1.54 2.66
C GLY A 87 -9.43 2.45 1.98
N TRP A 88 -8.18 2.02 1.96
CA TRP A 88 -7.09 2.69 1.26
C TRP A 88 -6.21 1.67 0.55
N VAL A 89 -5.41 2.19 -0.37
CA VAL A 89 -4.30 1.47 -0.99
C VAL A 89 -3.05 1.90 -0.25
N ASP A 90 -2.24 0.94 0.21
CA ASP A 90 -0.89 1.22 0.68
C ASP A 90 0.08 1.03 -0.51
N PRO A 91 0.50 2.13 -1.16
CA PRO A 91 1.40 2.04 -2.29
C PRO A 91 2.85 1.78 -1.91
N LEU A 92 3.19 1.81 -0.61
CA LEU A 92 4.46 1.59 0.09
C LEU A 92 4.70 2.71 1.11
N GLY A 93 4.67 2.36 2.40
CA GLY A 93 4.92 3.31 3.49
C GLY A 93 6.24 4.09 3.38
N VAL A 94 7.32 3.48 2.86
CA VAL A 94 8.55 4.18 2.47
C VAL A 94 8.78 3.96 0.98
N SER A 95 8.55 5.00 0.18
CA SER A 95 8.59 4.93 -1.29
C SER A 95 9.49 6.01 -1.88
N SER A 96 10.14 5.69 -3.01
CA SER A 96 10.68 6.70 -3.93
C SER A 96 9.54 7.44 -4.64
N GLY A 97 9.85 8.56 -5.30
CA GLY A 97 8.87 9.32 -6.08
C GLY A 97 8.20 8.47 -7.16
N VAL A 98 8.95 7.56 -7.79
CA VAL A 98 8.41 6.62 -8.79
C VAL A 98 7.35 5.70 -8.19
N GLN A 99 7.65 5.08 -7.04
CA GLN A 99 6.73 4.17 -6.36
C GLN A 99 5.49 4.90 -5.85
N HIS A 100 5.69 6.09 -5.29
CA HIS A 100 4.61 6.94 -4.82
C HIS A 100 3.63 7.29 -5.94
N VAL A 101 4.14 7.81 -7.07
CA VAL A 101 3.31 8.22 -8.22
C VAL A 101 2.57 7.03 -8.81
N PHE A 102 3.24 5.89 -8.94
CA PHE A 102 2.59 4.66 -9.40
C PHE A 102 1.43 4.27 -8.46
N GLY A 103 1.67 4.34 -7.16
CA GLY A 103 0.68 4.14 -6.12
C GLY A 103 -0.53 5.07 -6.24
N LEU A 104 -0.27 6.34 -6.50
CA LEU A 104 -1.30 7.36 -6.67
C LEU A 104 -2.16 7.09 -7.91
N HIS A 105 -1.55 6.71 -9.04
CA HIS A 105 -2.30 6.26 -10.23
C HIS A 105 -3.21 5.08 -9.89
N LEU A 106 -2.69 4.07 -9.17
CA LEU A 106 -3.47 2.89 -8.77
C LEU A 106 -4.63 3.25 -7.82
N ALA A 107 -4.37 4.06 -6.80
CA ALA A 107 -5.39 4.50 -5.86
C ALA A 107 -6.50 5.31 -6.55
N SER A 108 -6.14 6.15 -7.54
CA SER A 108 -7.09 7.03 -8.25
C SER A 108 -8.16 6.27 -9.05
N VAL A 109 -7.91 5.01 -9.41
CA VAL A 109 -8.85 4.18 -10.18
C VAL A 109 -9.69 3.24 -9.30
N ILE A 110 -9.46 3.22 -7.98
CA ILE A 110 -10.17 2.37 -7.03
C ILE A 110 -11.23 3.19 -6.30
N LYS A 111 -12.50 3.01 -6.70
CA LYS A 111 -13.61 3.87 -6.24
C LYS A 111 -13.88 3.86 -4.73
N ASN A 112 -13.56 2.76 -4.05
CA ASN A 112 -13.76 2.58 -2.61
C ASN A 112 -12.48 2.85 -1.78
N ALA A 113 -11.39 3.29 -2.42
CA ALA A 113 -10.20 3.79 -1.74
C ALA A 113 -10.41 5.26 -1.32
N THR A 114 -11.27 5.48 -0.33
CA THR A 114 -11.70 6.82 0.11
C THR A 114 -11.13 7.23 1.47
N MET A 115 -10.48 6.30 2.18
CA MET A 115 -9.78 6.61 3.43
C MET A 115 -8.39 7.20 3.13
N PRO A 116 -7.84 8.05 4.02
CA PRO A 116 -6.48 8.55 3.87
C PRO A 116 -5.48 7.40 3.77
N ALA A 117 -4.59 7.46 2.79
CA ALA A 117 -3.47 6.54 2.67
C ALA A 117 -2.38 6.87 3.71
N ASP A 118 -1.61 5.86 4.08
CA ASP A 118 -0.52 5.85 5.07
C ASP A 118 0.86 6.05 4.42
N THR A 119 0.93 6.87 3.36
CA THR A 119 2.20 7.12 2.65
C THR A 119 3.07 8.15 3.37
N PHE A 120 4.35 7.83 3.59
CA PHE A 120 5.31 8.70 4.29
C PHE A 120 6.47 9.15 3.38
N TYR A 121 6.80 10.44 3.44
CA TYR A 121 7.92 11.05 2.71
C TYR A 121 9.13 11.19 3.63
N MET A 122 9.83 10.08 3.87
CA MET A 122 10.98 10.04 4.78
C MET A 122 12.34 9.97 4.08
N LEU A 123 12.34 9.77 2.76
CA LEU A 123 13.58 9.77 1.98
C LEU A 123 14.09 11.21 1.83
N GLU A 124 15.41 11.39 1.87
CA GLU A 124 16.02 12.71 1.62
C GLU A 124 15.87 13.16 0.15
N ASP A 125 15.59 12.22 -0.75
CA ASP A 125 15.45 12.44 -2.19
C ASP A 125 14.46 11.41 -2.77
N ASP A 126 13.63 11.85 -3.72
CA ASP A 126 12.59 11.05 -4.36
C ASP A 126 13.02 10.48 -5.73
N LEU A 127 14.24 10.77 -6.17
CA LEU A 127 14.89 10.32 -7.41
C LEU A 127 14.24 10.81 -8.71
N ILE A 128 13.41 11.86 -8.63
CA ILE A 128 12.67 12.41 -9.77
C ILE A 128 12.90 13.91 -9.88
N LYS A 129 12.75 14.46 -11.09
CA LYS A 129 12.89 15.90 -11.30
C LYS A 129 11.67 16.65 -10.78
N GLY A 130 11.95 17.67 -9.99
CA GLY A 130 10.91 18.43 -9.29
C GLY A 130 10.33 17.60 -8.15
N SER A 131 9.93 18.27 -7.06
CA SER A 131 9.23 17.56 -5.99
C SER A 131 7.87 17.13 -6.53
N PHE A 132 7.63 15.83 -6.56
CA PHE A 132 6.27 15.35 -6.61
C PHE A 132 5.68 15.47 -5.20
N CYS A 133 4.39 15.80 -5.10
CA CYS A 133 3.65 16.02 -3.84
C CYS A 133 3.67 17.44 -3.28
N GLU A 134 3.15 18.41 -4.04
CA GLU A 134 2.44 19.48 -3.33
C GLU A 134 1.20 18.88 -2.68
N ILE A 135 1.29 18.66 -1.36
CA ILE A 135 0.15 18.22 -0.56
C ILE A 135 -0.64 19.45 -0.16
N HIS A 136 -1.86 19.55 -0.70
CA HIS A 136 -2.80 20.62 -0.37
C HIS A 136 -3.96 20.00 0.42
N ASP A 137 -4.14 20.45 1.67
CA ASP A 137 -5.18 19.95 2.58
C ASP A 137 -5.23 18.42 2.77
N GLY A 138 -4.07 17.76 2.69
CA GLY A 138 -3.97 16.30 2.81
C GLY A 138 -4.23 15.53 1.51
N TYR A 139 -4.33 16.22 0.38
CA TYR A 139 -4.53 15.64 -0.95
C TYR A 139 -3.36 15.95 -1.88
N THR A 140 -3.15 15.08 -2.87
CA THR A 140 -2.18 15.27 -3.94
C THR A 140 -2.85 14.98 -5.29
N GLU A 141 -2.46 15.70 -6.35
CA GLU A 141 -2.99 15.46 -7.69
C GLU A 141 -2.25 14.33 -8.40
N VAL A 142 -3.00 13.49 -9.12
CA VAL A 142 -2.40 12.50 -10.04
C VAL A 142 -1.74 13.22 -11.22
N PRO A 143 -0.49 12.90 -11.60
CA PRO A 143 0.14 13.46 -12.79
C PRO A 143 -0.69 13.23 -14.05
N LYS A 144 -0.78 14.26 -14.88
CA LYS A 144 -1.58 14.25 -16.13
C LYS A 144 -0.74 13.97 -17.38
N GLY A 145 0.58 13.87 -17.24
CA GLY A 145 1.49 13.55 -18.33
C GLY A 145 1.40 12.09 -18.80
N PRO A 146 2.02 11.74 -19.93
CA PRO A 146 2.04 10.36 -20.42
C PRO A 146 2.79 9.43 -19.46
N GLY A 147 2.36 8.16 -19.41
CA GLY A 147 2.94 7.16 -18.49
C GLY A 147 2.69 7.55 -17.04
N LEU A 148 3.74 7.56 -16.22
CA LEU A 148 3.64 8.04 -14.83
C LEU A 148 3.56 9.57 -14.73
N GLY A 149 3.88 10.32 -15.80
CA GLY A 149 3.87 11.78 -15.78
C GLY A 149 5.00 12.41 -14.97
N ILE A 150 6.13 11.71 -14.83
CA ILE A 150 7.34 12.14 -14.11
C ILE A 150 8.59 11.94 -14.97
N GLU A 151 9.65 12.68 -14.64
CA GLU A 151 11.00 12.49 -15.17
C GLU A 151 11.95 12.05 -14.05
N LEU A 152 12.88 11.14 -14.34
CA LEU A 152 13.92 10.75 -13.40
C LEU A 152 14.97 11.86 -13.25
N ASP A 153 15.50 12.02 -12.03
CA ASP A 153 16.68 12.83 -11.78
C ASP A 153 17.94 11.95 -11.91
N GLU A 154 18.55 11.98 -13.09
CA GLU A 154 19.76 11.21 -13.39
C GLU A 154 20.94 11.55 -12.45
N ALA A 155 21.03 12.79 -11.96
CA ALA A 155 22.09 13.18 -11.03
C ALA A 155 21.83 12.60 -9.63
N ALA A 156 20.57 12.58 -9.17
CA ALA A 156 20.19 11.90 -7.94
C ALA A 156 20.43 10.40 -8.06
N LEU A 157 20.05 9.78 -9.18
CA LEU A 157 20.30 8.37 -9.44
C LEU A 157 21.80 8.03 -9.38
N GLU A 158 22.66 8.82 -10.00
CA GLU A 158 24.12 8.63 -9.93
C GLU A 158 24.64 8.79 -8.48
N LYS A 159 24.13 9.77 -7.73
CA LYS A 159 24.51 10.02 -6.34
C LYS A 159 24.15 8.87 -5.40
N TYR A 160 22.96 8.29 -5.55
CA TYR A 160 22.43 7.25 -4.65
C TYR A 160 22.61 5.81 -5.18
N LEU A 161 23.32 5.65 -6.30
CA LEU A 161 23.59 4.34 -6.86
C LEU A 161 24.42 3.50 -5.88
N ILE A 162 23.93 2.31 -5.57
CA ILE A 162 24.65 1.30 -4.77
C ILE A 162 24.87 0.07 -5.64
N GLU A 163 26.11 -0.42 -5.71
CA GLU A 163 26.38 -1.69 -6.39
C GLU A 163 25.79 -2.87 -5.61
N SER A 164 25.34 -3.91 -6.30
CA SER A 164 24.69 -5.08 -5.66
C SER A 164 25.55 -5.74 -4.58
N LYS A 165 26.88 -5.73 -4.75
CA LYS A 165 27.86 -6.26 -3.79
C LYS A 165 27.90 -5.46 -2.47
N ASP A 166 27.49 -4.19 -2.51
CA ASP A 166 27.52 -3.25 -1.41
C ASP A 166 26.12 -3.09 -0.76
N ARG A 167 25.12 -3.84 -1.24
CA ARG A 167 23.77 -3.88 -0.64
C ARG A 167 23.89 -4.39 0.80
N PRO A 168 23.54 -3.60 1.82
CA PRO A 168 23.55 -4.07 3.19
C PRO A 168 22.57 -5.23 3.34
N SER A 169 22.94 -6.26 4.11
CA SER A 169 22.00 -7.31 4.47
C SER A 169 20.77 -6.67 5.14
N PRO A 170 19.55 -7.18 4.91
CA PRO A 170 18.36 -6.67 5.60
C PRO A 170 18.64 -6.69 7.10
N ARG A 171 18.63 -5.53 7.76
CA ARG A 171 18.75 -5.47 9.22
C ARG A 171 17.38 -5.83 9.78
N CYS A 172 17.36 -6.87 10.60
CA CYS A 172 16.19 -7.37 11.32
C CYS A 172 15.54 -6.29 12.18
#